data_AF-A0A973PW74-F1
#
_entry.id   AF-A0A973PW74-F1
#
_cell.length_a   1.000
_cell.length_b   1.000
_cell.length_c   1.000
_cell.angle_alpha   90.00
_cell.angle_beta   90.00
_cell.angle_gamma   90.00
#
_symmetry.space_group_name_H-M   'P 1'
#
loop_
_entity.id
_entity.type
_entity.pdbx_description
1 polymer ?
#
loop_
_entity_poly.entity_id
_entity_poly.type
_entity_poly.pdbx_seq_one_letter_code
_entity_poly.pdbx_strand_id
1 'polypeptide(L)' 'TSHQAYGLGSYCYFNVNPSVTAEHAFEVPDNPNVRFQNMVTVSLGGTGTIRHVINDRGGPSNSTTNVANLVSYP' A
#
# COMPACT_ATOMS: atom_id res chain seq x y z
N THR A 1 10.57 0.15 -21.26
CA THR A 1 11.00 -0.19 -19.89
C THR A 1 10.02 -1.16 -19.29
N SER A 2 10.47 -2.13 -18.49
CA SER A 2 9.65 -3.17 -17.85
C SER A 2 10.04 -3.35 -16.37
N HIS A 3 9.09 -3.79 -15.54
CA HIS A 3 9.34 -4.13 -14.14
C HIS A 3 8.33 -5.18 -13.68
N GLN A 4 8.75 -6.11 -12.82
CA GLN A 4 7.84 -7.02 -12.14
C GLN A 4 8.24 -7.17 -10.67
N ALA A 5 7.25 -7.24 -9.79
CA ALA A 5 7.46 -7.46 -8.37
C ALA A 5 6.39 -8.40 -7.78
N TYR A 6 6.82 -9.20 -6.80
CA TYR A 6 6.02 -10.27 -6.18
C TYR A 6 6.21 -10.24 -4.67
N GLY A 7 5.13 -10.32 -3.90
CA GLY A 7 5.21 -10.47 -2.44
C GLY A 7 5.74 -9.22 -1.72
N LEU A 8 5.13 -8.07 -1.98
CA LEU A 8 5.57 -6.79 -1.42
C LEU A 8 4.78 -6.43 -0.16
N GLY A 9 5.44 -5.80 0.81
CA GLY A 9 4.83 -5.29 2.04
C GLY A 9 5.30 -3.89 2.38
N SER A 10 4.37 -3.04 2.83
CA SER A 10 4.69 -1.71 3.38
C SER A 10 3.88 -1.45 4.65
N TYR A 11 4.53 -0.87 5.66
CA TYR A 11 3.95 -0.72 7.00
C TYR A 11 4.06 0.72 7.47
N CYS A 12 3.02 1.23 8.14
CA CYS A 12 3.08 2.51 8.83
C CYS A 12 2.92 2.34 10.35
N TYR A 13 3.60 3.20 11.09
CA TYR A 13 3.43 3.39 12.53
C TYR A 13 3.68 4.86 12.84
N PHE A 14 2.71 5.72 12.50
CA PHE A 14 2.83 7.18 12.69
C PHE A 14 2.55 7.56 14.14
N ASN A 15 3.30 7.01 15.09
CA ASN A 15 3.05 7.16 16.52
C ASN A 15 3.17 8.60 17.05
N VAL A 16 4.02 9.41 16.44
CA VAL A 16 4.17 10.83 16.81
C VAL A 16 2.95 11.63 16.38
N ASN A 17 2.39 11.32 15.20
CA ASN A 17 1.14 11.91 14.72
C ASN A 17 0.27 10.86 14.02
N PRO A 18 -0.64 10.20 14.76
CA PRO A 18 -1.50 9.15 14.20
C PRO A 18 -2.48 9.65 13.13
N SER A 19 -2.65 10.96 12.95
CA SER A 19 -3.50 11.52 11.89
C SER A 19 -2.83 11.52 10.52
N VAL A 20 -1.54 11.19 10.42
CA VAL A 20 -0.83 11.16 9.13
C VAL A 20 -1.43 10.10 8.22
N THR A 21 -1.64 10.48 6.97
CA THR A 21 -2.10 9.61 5.89
C THR A 21 -1.05 9.62 4.78
N ALA A 22 -0.40 8.48 4.56
CA ALA A 22 0.40 8.25 3.36
C ALA A 22 -0.56 7.94 2.19
N GLU A 23 -0.36 8.61 1.06
CA GLU A 23 -1.26 8.50 -0.10
C GLU A 23 -1.25 7.08 -0.69
N HIS A 24 -0.06 6.54 -0.97
CA HIS A 24 0.13 5.16 -1.40
C HIS A 24 1.45 4.61 -0.88
N ALA A 25 1.54 3.28 -0.73
CA ALA A 25 2.79 2.62 -0.39
C ALA A 25 3.71 2.43 -1.59
N PHE A 26 3.15 2.19 -2.77
CA PHE A 26 3.88 1.98 -4.02
C PHE A 26 3.38 2.94 -5.10
N GLU A 27 4.29 3.47 -5.90
CA GLU A 27 3.97 4.30 -7.07
C GLU A 27 4.69 3.76 -8.31
N VAL A 28 3.93 3.57 -9.39
CA VAL A 28 4.48 3.09 -10.66
C VAL A 28 3.83 3.81 -11.84
N PRO A 29 4.55 3.95 -12.97
CA PRO A 29 3.97 4.52 -14.19
C PRO A 29 2.86 3.61 -14.74
N ASP A 30 1.87 4.22 -15.40
CA ASP A 30 0.90 3.48 -16.20
C ASP A 30 1.59 2.89 -17.43
N ASN A 31 1.96 1.62 -17.34
CA ASN A 31 2.69 0.90 -18.37
C ASN A 31 2.30 -0.58 -18.35
N PRO A 32 1.87 -1.18 -19.48
CA PRO A 32 1.43 -2.57 -19.53
C PRO A 32 2.53 -3.60 -19.23
N ASN A 33 3.80 -3.19 -19.26
CA ASN A 33 4.96 -4.03 -18.93
C ASN A 33 5.42 -3.89 -17.46
N VAL A 34 4.64 -3.19 -16.63
CA VAL A 34 4.88 -3.05 -15.19
C VAL A 34 3.79 -3.83 -14.44
N ARG A 35 4.17 -4.91 -13.75
CA ARG A 35 3.23 -5.85 -13.12
C ARG A 35 3.59 -6.16 -11.68
N PHE A 36 2.60 -6.15 -10.80
CA PHE A 36 2.77 -6.40 -9.37
C PHE A 36 1.82 -7.51 -8.95
N GLN A 37 2.30 -8.42 -8.11
CA GLN A 37 1.52 -9.55 -7.59
C GLN A 37 1.72 -9.68 -6.09
N ASN A 38 0.63 -9.93 -5.36
CA ASN A 38 0.58 -10.14 -3.92
C ASN A 38 1.25 -9.01 -3.12
N MET A 39 0.55 -7.89 -2.98
CA MET A 39 0.97 -6.75 -2.17
C MET A 39 0.14 -6.67 -0.88
N VAL A 40 0.76 -6.16 0.18
CA VAL A 40 0.08 -5.86 1.45
C VAL A 40 0.52 -4.49 1.99
N THR A 41 -0.42 -3.74 2.57
CA THR A 41 -0.13 -2.63 3.47
C THR A 41 -0.67 -2.91 4.87
N VAL A 42 0.07 -2.48 5.90
CA VAL A 42 -0.35 -2.64 7.30
C VAL A 42 -0.19 -1.34 8.08
N SER A 43 -1.24 -0.94 8.79
CA SER A 43 -1.16 0.05 9.87
C SER A 43 -0.90 -0.67 11.18
N LEU A 44 0.31 -0.54 11.72
CA LEU A 44 0.75 -1.24 12.93
C LEU A 44 -0.03 -0.70 14.13
N GLY A 45 -0.83 -1.58 14.75
CA GLY A 45 -1.73 -1.19 15.84
C GLY A 45 -2.80 -0.18 15.43
N GLY A 46 -3.09 -0.03 14.13
CA GLY A 46 -4.03 0.99 13.63
C GLY A 46 -3.51 2.43 13.74
N THR A 47 -2.20 2.62 13.93
CA THR A 47 -1.59 3.93 14.17
C THR A 47 -1.09 4.57 12.88
N GLY A 48 -1.89 5.47 12.32
CA GLY A 48 -1.65 6.08 11.01
C GLY A 48 -2.42 5.38 9.89
N THR A 49 -2.44 5.99 8.71
CA THR A 49 -3.15 5.46 7.53
C THR A 49 -2.22 5.35 6.32
N ILE A 50 -2.34 4.27 5.57
CA ILE A 50 -1.93 4.21 4.16
C ILE A 50 -3.22 4.14 3.35
N ARG A 51 -3.47 5.14 2.49
CA ARG A 51 -4.74 5.29 1.78
C ARG A 51 -4.90 4.24 0.68
N HIS A 52 -3.83 4.00 -0.07
CA HIS A 52 -3.80 3.00 -1.14
C HIS A 52 -2.58 2.07 -1.07
N VAL A 53 -2.76 0.83 -1.53
CA VAL A 53 -1.65 -0.12 -1.62
C VAL A 53 -0.67 0.36 -2.71
N ILE A 54 -1.18 0.65 -3.90
CA ILE A 54 -0.39 1.11 -5.05
C ILE A 54 -1.19 2.13 -5.85
N ASN A 55 -0.57 3.23 -6.26
CA ASN A 55 -1.23 4.34 -6.96
C ASN A 55 -2.60 4.66 -6.31
N ASP A 56 -3.70 4.43 -7.03
CA ASP A 56 -5.09 4.67 -6.59
C ASP A 56 -5.88 3.38 -6.28
N ARG A 57 -5.19 2.26 -5.99
CA ARG A 57 -5.77 0.92 -5.81
C ARG A 57 -5.41 0.27 -4.47
N GLY A 58 -6.36 -0.49 -3.94
CA GLY A 58 -6.26 -1.17 -2.65
C GLY A 58 -6.38 -0.21 -1.45
N GLY A 59 -6.35 -0.76 -0.24
CA GLY A 59 -6.44 0.02 0.99
C GLY A 59 -7.88 0.42 1.40
N PRO A 60 -8.01 1.25 2.43
CA PRO A 60 -6.94 1.75 3.28
C PRO A 60 -6.47 0.70 4.30
N SER A 61 -5.20 0.79 4.71
CA SER A 61 -4.77 0.19 5.98
C SER A 61 -4.74 1.26 7.07
N ASN A 62 -5.62 1.16 8.07
CA ASN A 62 -5.83 2.15 9.15
C ASN A 62 -6.33 1.47 10.44
N SER A 63 -6.90 2.23 11.38
CA SER A 63 -7.43 1.73 12.65
C SER A 63 -8.65 0.81 12.54
N THR A 64 -9.39 0.85 11.43
CA THR A 64 -10.52 -0.04 11.18
C THR A 64 -10.08 -1.31 10.46
N THR A 65 -9.22 -1.15 9.45
CA THR A 65 -8.70 -2.23 8.62
C THR A 65 -7.19 -2.21 8.73
N ASN A 66 -6.63 -2.82 9.78
CA ASN A 66 -5.18 -2.79 10.03
C ASN A 66 -4.37 -3.35 8.86
N VAL A 67 -4.91 -4.30 8.08
CA VAL A 67 -4.25 -4.95 6.95
C VAL A 67 -5.08 -4.74 5.69
N ALA A 68 -4.44 -4.35 4.59
CA ALA A 68 -5.07 -4.31 3.26
C ALA A 68 -4.20 -5.06 2.25
N ASN A 69 -4.82 -6.03 1.55
CA ASN A 69 -4.16 -6.82 0.52
C ASN A 69 -4.59 -6.37 -0.87
N LEU A 70 -3.69 -6.46 -1.85
CA LEU A 70 -4.00 -6.33 -3.27
C LEU A 70 -3.27 -7.42 -4.04
N VAL A 71 -4.03 -8.34 -4.65
CA VAL A 71 -3.49 -9.56 -5.26
C VAL A 71 -2.74 -9.26 -6.56
N SER A 72 -3.17 -8.28 -7.35
CA SER A 72 -2.55 -7.96 -8.64
C SER A 72 -2.66 -6.46 -8.97
N TYR A 73 -1.71 -5.93 -9.74
CA TYR A 73 -1.77 -4.61 -10.36
C TYR A 73 -0.97 -4.55 -11.68
N PRO A 74 -1.40 -3.76 -12.69
CA PRO A 74 -2.71 -3.12 -12.76
C PRO A 74 -3.82 -4.16 -12.84
#